data_AF-A0A656JYC7-F1
#
_entry.id   AF-A0A656JYC7-F1
#
_cell.length_a   1.000
_cell.length_b   1.000
_cell.length_c   1.000
_cell.angle_alpha   90.00
_cell.angle_beta   90.00
_cell.angle_gamma   90.00
#
_symmetry.space_group_name_H-M   'P 1'
#
loop_
_entity.id
_entity.type
_entity.pdbx_description
1 polymer ?
#
loop_
_entity_poly.entity_id
_entity_poly.type
_entity_poly.pdbx_seq_one_letter_code
_entity_poly.pdbx_strand_id
1 'polypeptide(L)'
;MTVPFYRAFEDRHRGSRELIRGRQQAYVPFIQPLQQLYPACNVLDLGCGRGEWLEILSQTGFSPLGIDLDSGMLEACIELGLPVEQNDALSALKKLPDESQALVSGFHIAEHIPFNDLKVLVAEAMRVLKPAGLLILETPNAENLVVGTQNFYLDPTHERPIPHLLLDFLIEYSGFSRSKLMRLHEPVLLSGEGPVELMDVLGGASPDYAIVAQKAASIEQLEHFDIAFATDYGLALGTLAKRYDDQAMNRLQQIEQRNQHLETLVEQVRLHSDQLEVVVHELGGRSDSNYAHLDTQVQENYAHMDAQLREVGLRADLAESRFHTVQLLQENTLGDVTRAEVRLDEAFSVIEQLQIRLEHLTQHTLTQRQVEQAQVQAHAQAHLDDINAQLNASLGNAHHWWLRATAYEQQLTEIHRSTSWRITAPLRFAARVSYWPFRTSRSTFSQVLRRSVPHARLWLARRPLIERPVLAILKCNPWLHSKLSNMHQATLNPAPETVASDLQHGVIDHAPLTQRGRTIENALREAIMKGQK
;
A
#
# COMPACT_ATOMS: atom_id res chain seq x y z
N MET A 1 -19.86 -15.91 40.32
CA MET A 1 -20.85 -14.96 39.76
C MET A 1 -20.66 -14.93 38.26
N THR A 2 -21.72 -15.13 37.48
CA THR A 2 -21.67 -15.04 36.01
C THR A 2 -21.58 -13.58 35.62
N VAL A 3 -20.45 -13.15 35.07
CA VAL A 3 -20.30 -11.78 34.52
C VAL A 3 -21.35 -11.59 33.40
N PRO A 4 -22.16 -10.53 33.43
CA PRO A 4 -23.11 -10.24 32.36
C PRO A 4 -22.43 -10.19 30.99
N PHE A 5 -23.10 -10.67 29.94
CA PHE A 5 -22.52 -10.77 28.59
C PHE A 5 -21.91 -9.45 28.10
N TYR A 6 -22.61 -8.33 28.32
CA TYR A 6 -22.18 -7.01 27.85
C TYR A 6 -20.89 -6.54 28.54
N ARG A 7 -20.79 -6.71 29.87
CA ARG A 7 -19.54 -6.44 30.62
C ARG A 7 -18.37 -7.29 30.11
N ALA A 8 -18.58 -8.58 29.88
CA ALA A 8 -17.53 -9.46 29.33
C ALA A 8 -17.14 -9.08 27.89
N PHE A 9 -18.09 -8.57 27.10
CA PHE A 9 -17.85 -8.09 25.74
C PHE A 9 -17.01 -6.81 25.75
N GLU A 10 -17.37 -5.80 26.57
CA GLU A 10 -16.58 -4.58 26.73
C GLU A 10 -15.16 -4.87 27.25
N ASP A 11 -15.02 -5.72 28.27
CA ASP A 11 -13.70 -6.09 28.81
C ASP A 11 -12.77 -6.66 27.73
N ARG A 12 -13.33 -7.41 26.77
CA ARG A 12 -12.57 -8.01 25.68
C ARG A 12 -12.27 -7.03 24.54
N HIS A 13 -13.23 -6.18 24.17
CA HIS A 13 -13.18 -5.40 22.93
C HIS A 13 -12.78 -3.93 23.13
N ARG A 14 -13.15 -3.32 24.27
CA ARG A 14 -12.80 -1.93 24.61
C ARG A 14 -11.40 -1.84 25.19
N GLY A 15 -11.02 -2.83 26.01
CA GLY A 15 -9.70 -2.95 26.63
C GLY A 15 -9.73 -2.85 28.15
N SER A 16 -8.55 -2.94 28.78
CA SER A 16 -8.42 -2.87 30.24
C SER A 16 -8.76 -1.48 30.77
N ARG A 17 -9.13 -1.39 32.05
CA ARG A 17 -9.45 -0.10 32.71
C ARG A 17 -8.26 0.85 32.69
N GLU A 18 -7.05 0.34 32.87
CA GLU A 18 -5.82 1.15 32.86
C GLU A 18 -5.58 1.78 31.49
N LEU A 19 -5.84 1.02 30.41
CA LEU A 19 -5.73 1.53 29.04
C LEU A 19 -6.75 2.64 28.78
N ILE A 20 -8.02 2.42 29.14
CA ILE A 20 -9.09 3.42 28.95
C ILE A 20 -8.86 4.67 29.79
N ARG A 21 -8.45 4.50 31.06
CA ARG A 21 -8.07 5.62 31.92
C ARG A 21 -6.89 6.40 31.35
N GLY A 22 -5.90 5.73 30.76
CA GLY A 22 -4.76 6.37 30.09
C GLY A 22 -5.19 7.19 28.87
N ARG A 23 -6.11 6.65 28.07
CA ARG A 23 -6.71 7.31 26.90
C ARG A 23 -7.47 8.59 27.27
N GLN A 24 -8.29 8.53 28.30
CA GLN A 24 -9.08 9.67 28.79
C GLN A 24 -8.24 10.80 29.41
N GLN A 25 -6.94 10.60 29.66
CA GLN A 25 -6.05 11.71 30.07
C GLN A 25 -5.97 12.83 29.04
N ALA A 26 -6.29 12.56 27.76
CA ALA A 26 -6.30 13.56 26.69
C ALA A 26 -7.25 14.75 26.98
N TYR A 27 -8.24 14.58 27.84
CA TYR A 27 -9.22 15.60 28.19
C TYR A 27 -8.84 16.46 29.40
N VAL A 28 -7.83 16.05 30.17
CA VAL A 28 -7.38 16.78 31.37
C VAL A 28 -7.04 18.25 31.08
N PRO A 29 -6.33 18.61 29.99
CA PRO A 29 -6.06 20.01 29.66
C PRO A 29 -7.32 20.86 29.45
N PHE A 30 -8.45 20.26 29.03
CA PHE A 30 -9.71 20.98 28.86
C PHE A 30 -10.42 21.21 30.19
N ILE A 31 -10.38 20.26 31.12
CA ILE A 31 -11.15 20.36 32.36
C ILE A 31 -10.40 21.14 33.45
N GLN A 32 -9.07 21.14 33.46
CA GLN A 32 -8.26 21.82 34.49
C GLN A 32 -8.66 23.29 34.73
N PRO A 33 -8.88 24.12 33.69
CA PRO A 33 -9.34 25.49 33.88
C PRO A 33 -10.67 25.63 34.63
N LEU A 34 -11.59 24.65 34.53
CA LEU A 34 -12.89 24.72 35.21
C LEU A 34 -12.75 24.79 36.73
N GLN A 35 -11.71 24.19 37.31
CA GLN A 35 -11.47 24.20 38.75
C GLN A 35 -11.08 25.59 39.27
N GLN A 36 -10.43 26.39 38.43
CA GLN A 36 -10.08 27.77 38.76
C GLN A 36 -11.32 28.67 38.68
N LEU A 37 -12.26 28.34 37.79
CA LEU A 37 -13.50 29.09 37.61
C LEU A 37 -14.57 28.75 38.65
N TYR A 38 -14.64 27.49 39.10
CA TYR A 38 -15.69 26.99 39.96
C TYR A 38 -15.15 26.19 41.16
N PRO A 39 -15.21 26.74 42.40
CA PRO A 39 -14.76 26.02 43.59
C PRO A 39 -15.53 24.71 43.87
N ALA A 40 -16.80 24.65 43.47
CA ALA A 40 -17.62 23.43 43.46
C ALA A 40 -17.91 23.03 41.99
N CYS A 41 -17.02 22.22 41.43
CA CYS A 41 -17.16 21.66 40.08
C CYS A 41 -17.99 20.38 40.11
N ASN A 42 -19.32 20.52 40.20
CA ASN A 42 -20.22 19.42 39.93
C ASN A 42 -20.08 19.02 38.45
N VAL A 43 -19.91 17.73 38.20
CA VAL A 43 -19.76 17.19 36.85
C VAL A 43 -20.59 15.94 36.69
N LEU A 44 -21.16 15.74 35.51
CA LEU A 44 -22.01 14.61 35.20
C LEU A 44 -21.40 13.81 34.06
N ASP A 45 -21.24 12.50 34.26
CA ASP A 45 -20.80 11.57 33.22
C ASP A 45 -21.97 10.68 32.80
N LEU A 46 -22.35 10.78 31.53
CA LEU A 46 -23.47 10.07 30.94
C LEU A 46 -22.95 8.78 30.27
N GLY A 47 -23.45 7.63 30.71
CA GLY A 47 -22.94 6.33 30.28
C GLY A 47 -21.58 6.04 30.90
N CYS A 48 -21.48 6.18 32.22
CA CYS A 48 -20.20 6.13 32.91
C CYS A 48 -19.53 4.73 32.91
N GLY A 49 -20.27 3.67 32.55
CA GLY A 49 -19.74 2.32 32.40
C GLY A 49 -19.00 1.84 33.65
N ARG A 50 -17.72 1.51 33.49
CA ARG A 50 -16.85 1.00 34.57
C ARG A 50 -16.17 2.12 35.38
N GLY A 51 -16.50 3.39 35.13
CA GLY A 51 -16.12 4.53 35.98
C GLY A 51 -14.69 5.04 35.83
N GLU A 52 -13.96 4.69 34.77
CA GLU A 52 -12.58 5.16 34.54
C GLU A 52 -12.47 6.69 34.53
N TRP A 53 -13.45 7.37 33.93
CA TRP A 53 -13.50 8.83 33.88
C TRP A 53 -13.85 9.44 35.23
N LEU A 54 -14.77 8.83 35.97
CA LEU A 54 -15.15 9.26 37.33
C LEU A 54 -13.95 9.22 38.29
N GLU A 55 -13.06 8.22 38.14
CA GLU A 55 -11.81 8.18 38.91
C GLU A 55 -10.91 9.38 38.59
N ILE A 56 -10.72 9.70 37.30
CA ILE A 56 -9.89 10.84 36.87
C ILE A 56 -10.48 12.15 37.42
N LEU A 57 -11.79 12.34 37.31
CA LEU A 57 -12.49 13.52 37.82
C LEU A 57 -12.36 13.64 39.34
N SER A 58 -12.55 12.54 40.08
CA SER A 58 -12.41 12.53 41.54
C SER A 58 -10.98 12.87 41.96
N GLN A 59 -9.97 12.31 41.30
CA GLN A 59 -8.55 12.56 41.58
C GLN A 59 -8.10 13.97 41.23
N THR A 60 -8.73 14.58 40.23
CA THR A 60 -8.45 15.97 39.87
C THR A 60 -9.13 16.96 40.79
N GLY A 61 -10.10 16.54 41.62
CA GLY A 61 -10.76 17.39 42.63
C GLY A 61 -12.15 17.89 42.20
N PHE A 62 -12.76 17.24 41.21
CA PHE A 62 -14.16 17.47 40.84
C PHE A 62 -15.11 16.71 41.76
N SER A 63 -16.40 17.05 41.70
CA SER A 63 -17.48 16.31 42.36
C SER A 63 -18.30 15.59 41.28
N PRO A 64 -17.84 14.41 40.82
CA PRO A 64 -18.51 13.70 39.73
C PRO A 64 -19.76 12.95 40.19
N LEU A 65 -20.68 12.74 39.26
CA LEU A 65 -21.76 11.77 39.35
C LEU A 65 -21.84 11.02 38.01
N GLY A 66 -21.72 9.71 38.04
CA GLY A 66 -21.91 8.86 36.87
C GLY A 66 -23.35 8.36 36.74
N ILE A 67 -23.88 8.36 35.52
CA ILE A 67 -25.20 7.81 35.20
C ILE A 67 -25.02 6.66 34.22
N ASP A 68 -25.61 5.50 34.49
CA ASP A 68 -25.67 4.40 33.53
C ASP A 68 -27.00 3.64 33.66
N LEU A 69 -27.44 3.02 32.57
CA LEU A 69 -28.64 2.17 32.55
C LEU A 69 -28.34 0.76 33.07
N ASP A 70 -27.13 0.25 32.85
CA ASP A 70 -26.74 -1.12 33.17
C ASP A 70 -26.18 -1.21 34.60
N SER A 71 -26.96 -1.82 35.50
CA SER A 71 -26.53 -2.09 36.87
C SER A 71 -25.25 -2.93 36.95
N GLY A 72 -25.02 -3.83 35.98
CA GLY A 72 -23.84 -4.68 35.93
C GLY A 72 -22.54 -3.93 35.62
N MET A 73 -22.64 -2.79 34.92
CA MET A 73 -21.51 -1.88 34.72
C MET A 73 -21.22 -1.07 35.99
N LEU A 74 -22.29 -0.62 36.67
CA LEU A 74 -22.19 0.16 37.91
C LEU A 74 -21.60 -0.63 39.09
N GLU A 75 -21.68 -1.97 39.09
CA GLU A 75 -21.04 -2.81 40.11
C GLU A 75 -19.57 -2.45 40.34
N ALA A 76 -18.80 -2.25 39.26
CA ALA A 76 -17.39 -1.88 39.36
C ALA A 76 -17.20 -0.50 39.99
N CYS A 77 -18.09 0.46 39.67
CA CYS A 77 -18.06 1.79 40.27
C CYS A 77 -18.37 1.75 41.77
N ILE A 78 -19.37 0.97 42.16
CA ILE A 78 -19.79 0.80 43.56
C ILE A 78 -18.68 0.14 44.39
N GLU A 79 -18.02 -0.89 43.86
CA GLU A 79 -16.87 -1.55 44.51
C GLU A 79 -15.72 -0.58 44.78
N LEU A 80 -15.54 0.43 43.92
CA LEU A 80 -14.51 1.47 44.04
C LEU A 80 -14.96 2.68 44.87
N GLY A 81 -16.22 2.69 45.35
CA GLY A 81 -16.79 3.81 46.08
C GLY A 81 -17.01 5.07 45.22
N LEU A 82 -17.16 4.90 43.89
CA LEU A 82 -17.42 5.99 42.98
C LEU A 82 -18.90 6.42 43.02
N PRO A 83 -19.20 7.72 42.95
CA PRO A 83 -20.56 8.23 42.97
C PRO A 83 -21.28 7.93 41.65
N VAL A 84 -22.22 6.98 41.68
CA VAL A 84 -23.01 6.57 40.52
C VAL A 84 -24.49 6.39 40.84
N GLU A 85 -25.35 6.60 39.83
CA GLU A 85 -26.79 6.36 39.89
C GLU A 85 -27.25 5.55 38.68
N GLN A 86 -28.07 4.52 38.90
CA GLN A 86 -28.72 3.80 37.81
C GLN A 86 -29.92 4.60 37.31
N ASN A 87 -29.80 5.21 36.13
CA ASN A 87 -30.85 6.06 35.55
C ASN A 87 -30.65 6.21 34.04
N ASP A 88 -31.69 6.65 33.34
CA ASP A 88 -31.57 7.05 31.93
C ASP A 88 -30.83 8.39 31.83
N ALA A 89 -29.87 8.47 30.90
CA ALA A 89 -28.98 9.63 30.74
C ALA A 89 -29.76 10.93 30.51
N LEU A 90 -30.75 10.90 29.61
CA LEU A 90 -31.57 12.07 29.29
C LEU A 90 -32.50 12.46 30.45
N SER A 91 -33.06 11.46 31.12
CA SER A 91 -33.92 11.65 32.29
C SER A 91 -33.17 12.25 33.48
N ALA A 92 -31.93 11.83 33.71
CA ALA A 92 -31.05 12.43 34.73
C ALA A 92 -30.73 13.89 34.38
N LEU A 93 -30.35 14.17 33.13
CA LEU A 93 -30.00 15.51 32.68
C LEU A 93 -31.17 16.51 32.81
N LYS A 94 -32.39 16.09 32.44
CA LYS A 94 -33.61 16.92 32.56
C LYS A 94 -33.99 17.28 33.99
N LYS A 95 -33.59 16.47 34.98
CA LYS A 95 -33.87 16.74 36.41
C LYS A 95 -32.93 17.80 36.99
N LEU A 96 -31.79 18.05 36.36
CA LEU A 96 -30.80 19.00 36.85
C LEU A 96 -31.23 20.45 36.57
N PRO A 97 -30.96 21.39 37.50
CA PRO A 97 -31.24 22.80 37.27
C PRO A 97 -30.31 23.40 36.21
N ASP A 98 -30.75 24.51 35.64
CA ASP A 98 -29.96 25.34 34.74
C ASP A 98 -28.64 25.74 35.41
N GLU A 99 -27.56 25.81 34.64
CA GLU A 99 -26.24 26.28 35.10
C GLU A 99 -25.74 25.61 36.40
N SER A 100 -26.01 24.33 36.56
CA SER A 100 -25.64 23.54 37.74
C SER A 100 -24.34 22.74 37.57
N GLN A 101 -23.96 22.39 36.34
CA GLN A 101 -22.81 21.54 36.03
C GLN A 101 -21.66 22.34 35.40
N ALA A 102 -20.43 22.06 35.81
CA ALA A 102 -19.24 22.60 35.15
C ALA A 102 -18.86 21.79 33.90
N LEU A 103 -19.15 20.50 33.90
CA LEU A 103 -18.87 19.57 32.81
C LEU A 103 -20.01 18.55 32.69
N VAL A 104 -20.38 18.25 31.45
CA VAL A 104 -21.15 17.07 31.08
C VAL A 104 -20.29 16.26 30.11
N SER A 105 -20.06 14.99 30.40
CA SER A 105 -19.30 14.09 29.51
C SER A 105 -20.13 12.89 29.10
N GLY A 106 -19.76 12.27 27.98
CA GLY A 106 -20.30 10.99 27.55
C GLY A 106 -19.33 10.30 26.61
N PHE A 107 -18.82 9.14 27.04
CA PHE A 107 -17.83 8.37 26.30
C PHE A 107 -18.46 7.10 25.76
N HIS A 108 -18.50 6.98 24.44
CA HIS A 108 -19.16 5.86 23.77
C HIS A 108 -20.64 5.72 24.14
N ILE A 109 -21.35 6.86 24.24
CA ILE A 109 -22.79 6.88 24.50
C ILE A 109 -23.59 7.39 23.30
N ALA A 110 -23.05 8.34 22.54
CA ALA A 110 -23.79 9.02 21.48
C ALA A 110 -24.25 8.05 20.38
N GLU A 111 -23.47 7.01 20.09
CA GLU A 111 -23.75 5.97 19.11
C GLU A 111 -24.88 5.02 19.51
N HIS A 112 -25.27 4.98 20.79
CA HIS A 112 -26.40 4.19 21.31
C HIS A 112 -27.68 5.02 21.41
N ILE A 113 -27.63 6.33 21.17
CA ILE A 113 -28.77 7.22 21.35
C ILE A 113 -29.43 7.51 19.99
N PRO A 114 -30.75 7.31 19.85
CA PRO A 114 -31.47 7.74 18.66
C PRO A 114 -31.25 9.23 18.41
N PHE A 115 -30.95 9.61 17.16
CA PHE A 115 -30.54 10.98 16.83
C PHE A 115 -31.51 12.08 17.31
N ASN A 116 -32.82 11.80 17.39
CA ASN A 116 -33.77 12.76 17.94
C ASN A 116 -33.55 13.01 19.43
N ASP A 117 -33.24 11.98 20.19
CA ASP A 117 -32.95 12.09 21.62
C ASP A 117 -31.55 12.67 21.85
N LEU A 118 -30.59 12.39 20.96
CA LEU A 118 -29.26 13.02 21.00
C LEU A 118 -29.36 14.55 20.86
N LYS A 119 -30.24 15.06 20.00
CA LYS A 119 -30.51 16.51 19.92
C LYS A 119 -31.01 17.06 21.26
N VAL A 120 -31.91 16.35 21.93
CA VAL A 120 -32.44 16.77 23.23
C VAL A 120 -31.34 16.71 24.29
N LEU A 121 -30.51 15.67 24.28
CA LEU A 121 -29.37 15.53 25.19
C LEU A 121 -28.41 16.70 25.08
N VAL A 122 -28.01 17.07 23.85
CA VAL A 122 -27.10 18.20 23.63
C VAL A 122 -27.73 19.52 24.08
N ALA A 123 -29.02 19.74 23.80
CA ALA A 123 -29.73 20.93 24.25
C ALA A 123 -29.84 21.01 25.79
N GLU A 124 -30.16 19.90 26.45
CA GLU A 124 -30.22 19.81 27.89
C GLU A 124 -28.83 19.98 28.53
N ALA A 125 -27.78 19.46 27.91
CA ALA A 125 -26.40 19.68 28.34
C ALA A 125 -26.06 21.18 28.31
N MET A 126 -26.37 21.87 27.21
CA MET A 126 -26.19 23.32 27.08
C MET A 126 -26.95 24.11 28.17
N ARG A 127 -28.17 23.67 28.52
CA ARG A 127 -28.99 24.28 29.58
C ARG A 127 -28.33 24.13 30.96
N VAL A 128 -27.94 22.91 31.33
CA VAL A 128 -27.43 22.62 32.69
C VAL A 128 -25.98 23.09 32.89
N LEU A 129 -25.22 23.32 31.82
CA LEU A 129 -23.84 23.79 31.92
C LEU A 129 -23.78 25.23 32.44
N LYS A 130 -22.84 25.50 33.35
CA LYS A 130 -22.43 26.85 33.76
C LYS A 130 -21.77 27.60 32.60
N PRO A 131 -21.65 28.94 32.64
CA PRO A 131 -20.80 29.67 31.70
C PRO A 131 -19.39 29.06 31.59
N ALA A 132 -18.81 29.00 30.39
CA ALA A 132 -17.52 28.34 30.11
C ALA A 132 -17.50 26.82 30.40
N GLY A 133 -18.62 26.24 30.82
CA GLY A 133 -18.76 24.80 31.03
C GLY A 133 -18.63 24.02 29.73
N LEU A 134 -18.22 22.76 29.87
CA LEU A 134 -17.87 21.90 28.75
C LEU A 134 -18.86 20.75 28.56
N LEU A 135 -19.17 20.44 27.30
CA LEU A 135 -19.74 19.16 26.90
C LEU A 135 -18.66 18.36 26.16
N ILE A 136 -18.41 17.13 26.57
CA ILE A 136 -17.50 16.20 25.89
C ILE A 136 -18.30 15.00 25.41
N LEU A 137 -18.29 14.74 24.10
CA LEU A 137 -18.89 13.53 23.53
C LEU A 137 -17.84 12.80 22.69
N GLU A 138 -17.42 11.62 23.12
CA GLU A 138 -16.53 10.71 22.39
C GLU A 138 -17.32 9.57 21.77
N THR A 139 -17.05 9.24 20.52
CA THR A 139 -17.74 8.17 19.77
C THR A 139 -16.83 7.62 18.66
N PRO A 140 -17.07 6.39 18.16
CA PRO A 140 -16.27 5.81 17.08
C PRO A 140 -16.24 6.68 15.82
N ASN A 141 -15.06 6.82 15.24
CA ASN A 141 -14.82 7.67 14.08
C ASN A 141 -15.15 6.97 12.76
N ALA A 142 -16.18 7.49 12.08
CA ALA A 142 -16.59 7.02 10.76
C ALA A 142 -15.58 7.34 9.64
N GLU A 143 -14.61 8.25 9.84
CA GLU A 143 -13.51 8.47 8.89
C GLU A 143 -12.56 7.27 8.82
N ASN A 144 -12.41 6.52 9.92
CA ASN A 144 -11.69 5.25 9.88
C ASN A 144 -12.60 4.20 9.25
N LEU A 145 -12.29 3.78 8.01
CA LEU A 145 -13.17 2.90 7.25
C LEU A 145 -13.30 1.52 7.89
N VAL A 146 -12.26 1.02 8.54
CA VAL A 146 -12.34 -0.26 9.28
C VAL A 146 -13.30 -0.13 10.46
N VAL A 147 -13.24 0.98 11.18
CA VAL A 147 -14.18 1.27 12.27
C VAL A 147 -15.60 1.42 11.73
N GLY A 148 -15.83 2.36 10.81
CA GLY A 148 -17.17 2.70 10.33
C GLY A 148 -17.88 1.59 9.54
N THR A 149 -17.16 0.62 8.97
CA THR A 149 -17.77 -0.45 8.15
C THR A 149 -17.82 -1.82 8.83
N GLN A 150 -16.98 -2.06 9.84
CA GLN A 150 -16.87 -3.37 10.50
C GLN A 150 -16.93 -3.27 12.02
N ASN A 151 -15.98 -2.58 12.66
CA ASN A 151 -15.86 -2.63 14.12
C ASN A 151 -17.06 -1.98 14.82
N PHE A 152 -17.61 -0.91 14.23
CA PHE A 152 -18.83 -0.27 14.72
C PHE A 152 -19.99 -1.26 14.84
N TYR A 153 -20.13 -2.22 13.92
CA TYR A 153 -21.25 -3.16 13.94
C TYR A 153 -20.98 -4.43 14.77
N LEU A 154 -19.84 -4.50 15.48
CA LEU A 154 -19.58 -5.59 16.42
C LEU A 154 -20.45 -5.48 17.67
N ASP A 155 -20.77 -4.25 18.10
CA ASP A 155 -21.77 -4.01 19.13
C ASP A 155 -23.16 -3.89 18.45
N PRO A 156 -24.07 -4.85 18.70
CA PRO A 156 -25.40 -4.82 18.10
C PRO A 156 -26.32 -3.73 18.66
N THR A 157 -25.92 -3.04 19.72
CA THR A 157 -26.69 -1.96 20.35
C THR A 157 -26.42 -0.59 19.75
N HIS A 158 -25.42 -0.47 18.87
CA HIS A 158 -25.18 0.76 18.13
C HIS A 158 -26.28 1.05 17.11
N GLU A 159 -26.70 2.31 17.01
CA GLU A 159 -27.71 2.78 16.06
C GLU A 159 -27.09 2.98 14.66
N ARG A 160 -26.14 3.92 14.54
CA ARG A 160 -25.47 4.27 13.28
C ARG A 160 -24.18 5.06 13.51
N PRO A 161 -23.16 4.92 12.63
CA PRO A 161 -21.98 5.77 12.70
C PRO A 161 -22.38 7.25 12.59
N ILE A 162 -21.81 8.09 13.45
CA ILE A 162 -22.06 9.54 13.47
C ILE A 162 -20.84 10.23 12.87
N PRO A 163 -20.92 10.83 11.67
CA PRO A 163 -19.83 11.62 11.13
C PRO A 163 -19.52 12.81 12.04
N HIS A 164 -18.24 13.10 12.29
CA HIS A 164 -17.85 14.21 13.17
C HIS A 164 -18.44 15.56 12.74
N LEU A 165 -18.59 15.81 11.44
CA LEU A 165 -19.22 17.02 10.90
C LEU A 165 -20.69 17.17 11.35
N LEU A 166 -21.42 16.06 11.50
CA LEU A 166 -22.81 16.09 11.96
C LEU A 166 -22.89 16.40 13.46
N LEU A 167 -22.01 15.80 14.26
CA LEU A 167 -21.99 16.03 15.70
C LEU A 167 -21.53 17.47 16.01
N ASP A 168 -20.51 17.95 15.31
CA ASP A 168 -20.01 19.33 15.43
C ASP A 168 -21.09 20.36 15.03
N PHE A 169 -21.79 20.12 13.90
CA PHE A 169 -22.93 20.96 13.52
C PHE A 169 -24.06 20.94 14.54
N LEU A 170 -24.33 19.78 15.17
CA LEU A 170 -25.34 19.68 16.23
C LEU A 170 -24.97 20.53 17.45
N ILE A 171 -23.68 20.55 17.82
CA ILE A 171 -23.17 21.42 18.88
C ILE A 171 -23.41 22.90 18.53
N GLU A 172 -23.01 23.33 17.33
CA GLU A 172 -23.21 24.71 16.86
C GLU A 172 -24.71 25.07 16.86
N TYR A 173 -25.55 24.21 16.28
CA TYR A 173 -27.00 24.37 16.22
C TYR A 173 -27.65 24.51 17.61
N SER A 174 -27.07 23.87 18.63
CA SER A 174 -27.58 23.89 20.00
C SER A 174 -27.13 25.13 20.79
N GLY A 175 -26.30 25.99 20.20
CA GLY A 175 -25.93 27.30 20.74
C GLY A 175 -24.62 27.34 21.54
N PHE A 176 -23.78 26.31 21.44
CA PHE A 176 -22.43 26.36 22.00
C PHE A 176 -21.59 27.43 21.28
N SER A 177 -20.72 28.11 22.02
CA SER A 177 -19.93 29.24 21.50
C SER A 177 -18.72 28.83 20.69
N ARG A 178 -18.14 27.68 21.03
CA ARG A 178 -17.01 27.07 20.32
C ARG A 178 -17.01 25.56 20.51
N SER A 179 -16.42 24.86 19.55
CA SER A 179 -16.22 23.42 19.57
C SER A 179 -14.78 23.07 19.17
N LYS A 180 -14.30 21.91 19.65
CA LYS A 180 -13.03 21.32 19.23
C LYS A 180 -13.25 19.86 18.85
N LEU A 181 -12.90 19.53 17.61
CA LEU A 181 -12.75 18.16 17.17
C LEU A 181 -11.42 17.59 17.66
N MET A 182 -11.48 16.51 18.41
CA MET A 182 -10.34 15.69 18.82
C MET A 182 -10.41 14.37 18.09
N ARG A 183 -9.41 14.04 17.28
CA ARG A 183 -9.23 12.68 16.76
C ARG A 183 -8.30 11.93 17.71
N LEU A 184 -8.65 10.71 18.07
CA LEU A 184 -8.04 10.02 19.21
C LEU A 184 -7.64 8.58 18.91
N HIS A 185 -6.61 8.13 19.63
CA HIS A 185 -6.18 6.73 19.70
C HIS A 185 -5.62 6.16 18.38
N GLU A 186 -5.06 7.00 17.51
CA GLU A 186 -4.38 6.54 16.31
C GLU A 186 -3.17 5.63 16.62
N PRO A 187 -2.77 4.77 15.66
CA PRO A 187 -1.53 4.00 15.80
C PRO A 187 -0.31 4.94 15.87
N VAL A 188 0.51 4.78 16.91
CA VAL A 188 1.72 5.60 17.16
C VAL A 188 2.67 5.65 15.96
N LEU A 189 2.74 4.57 15.18
CA LEU A 189 3.59 4.48 13.97
C LEU A 189 3.18 5.49 12.87
N LEU A 190 1.92 5.93 12.85
CA LEU A 190 1.37 6.81 11.81
C LEU A 190 1.38 8.29 12.22
N SER A 191 1.57 8.58 13.51
CA SER A 191 1.59 9.95 14.06
C SER A 191 2.80 10.78 13.58
N GLY A 192 3.86 10.14 13.08
CA GLY A 192 5.03 10.81 12.49
C GLY A 192 4.99 10.91 10.96
N GLU A 193 6.03 11.50 10.35
CA GLU A 193 6.18 11.69 8.90
C GLU A 193 6.63 10.42 8.13
N GLY A 194 6.42 9.24 8.70
CA GLY A 194 6.81 7.97 8.07
C GLY A 194 6.09 7.68 6.74
N PRO A 195 6.55 6.67 5.99
CA PRO A 195 5.84 6.21 4.80
C PRO A 195 4.44 5.72 5.17
N VAL A 196 3.47 5.98 4.30
CA VAL A 196 2.08 5.55 4.47
C VAL A 196 1.77 4.53 3.39
N GLU A 197 1.18 3.40 3.77
CA GLU A 197 0.65 2.39 2.86
C GLU A 197 -0.86 2.55 2.67
N LEU A 198 -1.41 1.90 1.63
CA LEU A 198 -2.84 1.96 1.37
C LEU A 198 -3.68 1.48 2.57
N MET A 199 -3.23 0.43 3.26
CA MET A 199 -3.96 -0.08 4.42
C MET A 199 -3.95 0.89 5.59
N ASP A 200 -2.89 1.69 5.74
CA ASP A 200 -2.82 2.76 6.73
C ASP A 200 -3.81 3.88 6.39
N VAL A 201 -4.02 4.18 5.11
CA VAL A 201 -5.08 5.14 4.71
C VAL A 201 -6.45 4.59 5.09
N LEU A 202 -6.73 3.32 4.83
CA LEU A 202 -8.05 2.73 5.07
C LEU A 202 -8.38 2.57 6.57
N GLY A 203 -7.40 2.25 7.41
CA GLY A 203 -7.62 1.90 8.82
C GLY A 203 -6.80 2.67 9.84
N GLY A 204 -5.94 3.60 9.42
CA GLY A 204 -5.00 4.31 10.27
C GLY A 204 -5.46 5.70 10.71
N ALA A 205 -6.57 6.21 10.17
CA ALA A 205 -7.23 7.39 10.75
C ALA A 205 -7.59 7.08 12.22
N SER A 206 -7.55 8.08 13.09
CA SER A 206 -7.86 7.88 14.51
C SER A 206 -9.20 7.15 14.67
N PRO A 207 -9.24 6.01 15.39
CA PRO A 207 -10.42 5.15 15.46
C PRO A 207 -11.60 5.78 16.20
N ASP A 208 -11.32 6.74 17.09
CA ASP A 208 -12.33 7.48 17.83
C ASP A 208 -12.19 8.98 17.54
N TYR A 209 -13.28 9.71 17.71
CA TYR A 209 -13.23 11.17 17.79
C TYR A 209 -14.08 11.66 18.95
N ALA A 210 -13.76 12.85 19.43
CA ALA A 210 -14.59 13.57 20.37
C ALA A 210 -14.85 14.99 19.91
N ILE A 211 -16.01 15.51 20.29
CA ILE A 211 -16.32 16.93 20.23
C ILE A 211 -16.31 17.47 21.65
N VAL A 212 -15.42 18.42 21.91
CA VAL A 212 -15.41 19.22 23.14
C VAL A 212 -16.06 20.56 22.82
N ALA A 213 -17.26 20.78 23.34
CA ALA A 213 -18.04 21.99 23.13
C ALA A 213 -18.00 22.87 24.38
N GLN A 214 -17.92 24.19 24.19
CA GLN A 214 -17.91 25.13 25.31
C GLN A 214 -19.04 26.16 25.24
N LYS A 215 -19.74 26.29 26.37
CA LYS A 215 -20.78 27.30 26.57
C LYS A 215 -20.19 28.71 26.66
N ALA A 216 -20.91 29.69 26.11
CA ALA A 216 -20.49 31.09 26.14
C ALA A 216 -20.20 31.60 27.57
N ALA A 217 -19.24 32.50 27.69
CA ALA A 217 -18.84 33.17 28.93
C ALA A 217 -18.12 34.49 28.62
N SER A 218 -17.61 35.16 29.66
CA SER A 218 -16.71 36.30 29.47
C SER A 218 -15.40 35.89 28.79
N ILE A 219 -14.79 36.82 28.07
CA ILE A 219 -13.54 36.58 27.32
C ILE A 219 -12.44 36.07 28.27
N GLU A 220 -12.27 36.71 29.43
CA GLU A 220 -11.29 36.32 30.45
C GLU A 220 -11.46 34.84 30.87
N GLN A 221 -12.70 34.37 31.04
CA GLN A 221 -12.95 32.97 31.39
C GLN A 221 -12.59 32.01 30.24
N LEU A 222 -12.87 32.40 28.99
CA LEU A 222 -12.60 31.56 27.82
C LEU A 222 -11.10 31.44 27.50
N GLU A 223 -10.32 32.51 27.74
CA GLU A 223 -8.87 32.54 27.47
C GLU A 223 -8.10 31.42 28.20
N HIS A 224 -8.58 30.98 29.35
CA HIS A 224 -7.96 29.90 30.13
C HIS A 224 -7.91 28.55 29.39
N PHE A 225 -8.75 28.35 28.37
CA PHE A 225 -8.81 27.08 27.62
C PHE A 225 -8.16 27.19 26.22
N ASP A 226 -7.69 28.37 25.82
CA ASP A 226 -7.26 28.61 24.43
C ASP A 226 -6.15 27.68 23.98
N ILE A 227 -5.21 27.33 24.88
CA ILE A 227 -4.15 26.36 24.59
C ILE A 227 -4.73 24.99 24.22
N ALA A 228 -5.71 24.50 24.97
CA ALA A 228 -6.35 23.20 24.70
C ALA A 228 -7.15 23.24 23.39
N PHE A 229 -7.90 24.31 23.14
CA PHE A 229 -8.66 24.48 21.89
C PHE A 229 -7.76 24.69 20.65
N ALA A 230 -6.58 25.30 20.81
CA ALA A 230 -5.61 25.51 19.73
C ALA A 230 -4.79 24.27 19.36
N THR A 231 -4.67 23.29 20.26
CA THR A 231 -3.86 22.08 20.04
C THR A 231 -4.48 21.18 18.97
N ASP A 232 -3.68 20.64 18.05
CA ASP A 232 -4.14 19.66 17.05
C ASP A 232 -4.14 18.24 17.62
N TYR A 233 -5.15 17.46 17.25
CA TYR A 233 -5.37 16.11 17.77
C TYR A 233 -5.60 15.10 16.64
N GLY A 234 -4.83 14.02 16.70
CA GLY A 234 -5.02 12.81 15.91
C GLY A 234 -4.82 12.95 14.41
N LEU A 235 -5.22 11.90 13.69
CA LEU A 235 -5.01 11.75 12.25
C LEU A 235 -6.34 11.64 11.51
N ALA A 236 -6.53 12.54 10.54
CA ALA A 236 -7.65 12.49 9.62
C ALA A 236 -7.36 11.56 8.43
N LEU A 237 -8.42 10.93 7.90
CA LEU A 237 -8.34 10.12 6.68
C LEU A 237 -7.72 10.90 5.51
N GLY A 238 -8.14 12.15 5.31
CA GLY A 238 -7.63 13.01 4.25
C GLY A 238 -6.13 13.30 4.36
N THR A 239 -5.60 13.41 5.58
CA THR A 239 -4.16 13.62 5.82
C THR A 239 -3.36 12.39 5.40
N LEU A 240 -3.83 11.19 5.73
CA LEU A 240 -3.17 9.94 5.33
C LEU A 240 -3.26 9.72 3.83
N ALA A 241 -4.42 9.97 3.22
CA ALA A 241 -4.60 9.87 1.77
C ALA A 241 -3.65 10.80 1.01
N LYS A 242 -3.54 12.06 1.46
CA LYS A 242 -2.62 13.03 0.86
C LYS A 242 -1.16 12.57 0.96
N ARG A 243 -0.73 12.10 2.13
CA ARG A 243 0.64 11.58 2.32
C ARG A 243 0.93 10.39 1.40
N TYR A 244 -0.04 9.49 1.24
CA TYR A 244 0.06 8.37 0.31
C TYR A 244 0.19 8.83 -1.15
N ASP A 245 -0.64 9.77 -1.58
CA ASP A 245 -0.61 10.33 -2.94
C ASP A 245 0.70 11.07 -3.23
N ASP A 246 1.17 11.91 -2.30
CA ASP A 246 2.44 12.62 -2.40
C ASP A 246 3.61 11.62 -2.52
N GLN A 247 3.59 10.54 -1.72
CA GLN A 247 4.58 9.47 -1.79
C GLN A 247 4.54 8.74 -3.14
N ALA A 248 3.34 8.42 -3.65
CA ALA A 248 3.17 7.76 -4.93
C ALA A 248 3.68 8.63 -6.10
N MET A 249 3.37 9.93 -6.07
CA MET A 249 3.85 10.91 -7.04
C MET A 249 5.37 11.02 -7.02
N ASN A 250 5.98 11.11 -5.84
CA ASN A 250 7.43 11.17 -5.70
C ASN A 250 8.11 9.90 -6.26
N ARG A 251 7.54 8.71 -6.01
CA ARG A 251 8.05 7.45 -6.58
C ARG A 251 7.95 7.44 -8.12
N LEU A 252 6.84 7.94 -8.68
CA LEU A 252 6.66 8.05 -10.13
C LEU A 252 7.72 8.96 -10.75
N GLN A 253 7.94 10.14 -10.17
CA GLN A 253 8.97 11.09 -10.64
C GLN A 253 10.38 10.49 -10.57
N GLN A 254 10.71 9.76 -9.50
CA GLN A 254 11.99 9.07 -9.39
C GLN A 254 12.18 7.99 -10.46
N ILE A 255 11.11 7.24 -10.79
CA ILE A 255 11.13 6.24 -11.86
C ILE A 255 11.33 6.93 -13.21
N GLU A 256 10.63 8.02 -13.49
CA GLU A 256 10.78 8.79 -14.73
C GLU A 256 12.20 9.33 -14.89
N GLN A 257 12.78 9.93 -13.84
CA GLN A 257 14.17 10.40 -13.85
C GLN A 257 15.16 9.26 -14.12
N ARG A 258 14.96 8.10 -13.48
CA ARG A 258 15.82 6.94 -13.69
C ARG A 258 15.68 6.38 -15.11
N ASN A 259 14.48 6.39 -15.67
CA ASN A 259 14.25 5.97 -17.06
C ASN A 259 14.93 6.93 -18.05
N GLN A 260 14.83 8.25 -17.86
CA GLN A 260 15.54 9.23 -18.69
C GLN A 260 17.08 9.05 -18.61
N HIS A 261 17.59 8.75 -17.41
CA HIS A 261 19.01 8.45 -17.24
C HIS A 261 19.41 7.18 -17.99
N LEU A 262 18.58 6.12 -17.91
CA LEU A 262 18.80 4.88 -18.65
C LEU A 262 18.76 5.09 -20.17
N GLU A 263 17.81 5.88 -20.68
CA GLU A 263 17.74 6.24 -22.11
C GLU A 263 19.03 6.95 -22.56
N THR A 264 19.54 7.86 -21.74
CA THR A 264 20.81 8.56 -22.01
C THR A 264 21.98 7.59 -22.05
N LEU A 265 22.05 6.66 -21.10
CA LEU A 265 23.09 5.62 -21.06
C LEU A 265 23.01 4.68 -22.27
N VAL A 266 21.81 4.29 -22.69
CA VAL A 266 21.60 3.46 -23.89
C VAL A 266 22.08 4.18 -25.14
N GLU A 267 21.77 5.47 -25.29
CA GLU A 267 22.26 6.25 -26.42
C GLU A 267 23.78 6.42 -26.39
N GLN A 268 24.39 6.63 -25.21
CA GLN A 268 25.84 6.64 -25.08
C GLN A 268 26.46 5.30 -25.50
N VAL A 269 25.92 4.17 -25.06
CA VAL A 269 26.42 2.84 -25.44
C VAL A 269 26.29 2.63 -26.94
N ARG A 270 25.18 3.05 -27.55
CA ARG A 270 24.97 2.99 -28.99
C ARG A 270 26.03 3.79 -29.75
N LEU A 271 26.28 5.04 -29.35
CA LEU A 271 27.32 5.88 -29.96
C LEU A 271 28.71 5.27 -29.82
N HIS A 272 29.05 4.68 -28.68
CA HIS A 272 30.32 3.97 -28.50
C HIS A 272 30.41 2.72 -29.38
N SER A 273 29.30 1.98 -29.55
CA SER A 273 29.23 0.83 -30.45
C SER A 273 29.48 1.24 -31.90
N ASP A 274 28.83 2.31 -32.37
CA ASP A 274 29.00 2.82 -33.73
C ASP A 274 30.46 3.27 -33.97
N GLN A 275 31.09 3.92 -32.97
CA GLN A 275 32.51 4.28 -33.05
C GLN A 275 33.43 3.06 -33.11
N LEU A 276 33.14 2.01 -32.34
CA LEU A 276 33.91 0.77 -32.37
C LEU A 276 33.78 0.07 -33.73
N GLU A 277 32.60 0.05 -34.35
CA GLU A 277 32.41 -0.50 -35.69
C GLU A 277 33.28 0.21 -36.73
N VAL A 278 33.36 1.55 -36.68
CA VAL A 278 34.25 2.33 -37.55
C VAL A 278 35.71 1.95 -37.33
N VAL A 279 36.17 1.88 -36.08
CA VAL A 279 37.56 1.51 -35.75
C VAL A 279 37.89 0.09 -36.23
N VAL A 280 36.98 -0.86 -36.05
CA VAL A 280 37.16 -2.24 -36.52
C VAL A 280 37.26 -2.27 -38.04
N HIS A 281 36.42 -1.52 -38.75
CA HIS A 281 36.48 -1.43 -40.21
C HIS A 281 37.80 -0.81 -40.70
N GLU A 282 38.28 0.26 -40.07
CA GLU A 282 39.58 0.88 -40.40
C GLU A 282 40.76 -0.07 -40.16
N LEU A 283 40.76 -0.81 -39.04
CA LEU A 283 41.80 -1.80 -38.74
C LEU A 283 41.78 -2.95 -39.74
N GLY A 284 40.60 -3.43 -40.14
CA GLY A 284 40.44 -4.44 -41.19
C GLY A 284 41.07 -3.97 -42.51
N GLY A 285 40.72 -2.76 -42.97
CA GLY A 285 41.28 -2.20 -44.21
C GLY A 285 42.80 -1.99 -44.16
N ARG A 286 43.35 -1.56 -43.01
CA ARG A 286 44.82 -1.48 -42.82
C ARG A 286 45.48 -2.84 -42.85
N SER A 287 44.85 -3.86 -42.27
CA SER A 287 45.35 -5.23 -42.29
C SER A 287 45.41 -5.75 -43.73
N ASP A 288 44.33 -5.60 -44.49
CA ASP A 288 44.26 -6.00 -45.90
C ASP A 288 45.31 -5.28 -46.76
N SER A 289 45.50 -3.98 -46.56
CA SER A 289 46.54 -3.21 -47.25
C SER A 289 47.94 -3.67 -46.90
N ASN A 290 48.19 -4.00 -45.62
CA ASN A 290 49.47 -4.53 -45.18
C ASN A 290 49.73 -5.92 -45.76
N TYR A 291 48.72 -6.79 -45.82
CA TYR A 291 48.81 -8.10 -46.47
C TYR A 291 49.13 -7.98 -47.96
N ALA A 292 48.44 -7.10 -48.68
CA ALA A 292 48.70 -6.86 -50.10
C ALA A 292 50.12 -6.30 -50.36
N HIS A 293 50.58 -5.39 -49.50
CA HIS A 293 51.93 -4.84 -49.59
C HIS A 293 53.00 -5.90 -49.31
N LEU A 294 52.79 -6.73 -48.28
CA LEU A 294 53.69 -7.82 -47.93
C LEU A 294 53.75 -8.87 -49.05
N ASP A 295 52.61 -9.24 -49.63
CA ASP A 295 52.55 -10.17 -50.76
C ASP A 295 53.30 -9.62 -51.97
N THR A 296 53.13 -8.33 -52.28
CA THR A 296 53.88 -7.65 -53.35
C THR A 296 55.39 -7.68 -53.10
N GLN A 297 55.84 -7.34 -51.89
CA GLN A 297 57.27 -7.41 -51.51
C GLN A 297 57.81 -8.84 -51.61
N VAL A 298 57.03 -9.83 -51.20
CA VAL A 298 57.42 -11.24 -51.30
C VAL A 298 57.56 -11.64 -52.77
N GLN A 299 56.62 -11.28 -53.65
CA GLN A 299 56.71 -11.55 -55.08
C GLN A 299 57.91 -10.85 -55.73
N GLU A 300 58.18 -9.59 -55.40
CA GLU A 300 59.35 -8.84 -55.87
C GLU A 300 60.66 -9.48 -55.42
N ASN A 301 60.75 -9.89 -54.15
CA ASN A 301 61.91 -10.60 -53.61
C ASN A 301 62.11 -11.96 -54.28
N TYR A 302 61.03 -12.71 -54.51
CA TYR A 302 61.09 -13.97 -55.26
C TYR A 302 61.57 -13.77 -56.70
N ALA A 303 61.04 -12.76 -57.40
CA ALA A 303 61.46 -12.43 -58.76
C ALA A 303 62.93 -12.01 -58.83
N HIS A 304 63.39 -11.22 -57.85
CA HIS A 304 64.79 -10.81 -57.71
C HIS A 304 65.71 -12.01 -57.46
N MET A 305 65.32 -12.90 -56.55
CA MET A 305 66.09 -14.10 -56.21
C MET A 305 66.14 -15.10 -57.38
N ASP A 306 65.04 -15.26 -58.13
CA ASP A 306 64.98 -16.07 -59.34
C ASP A 306 65.86 -15.49 -60.47
N ALA A 307 65.93 -14.16 -60.60
CA ALA A 307 66.86 -13.50 -61.51
C ALA A 307 68.33 -13.74 -61.12
N GLN A 308 68.66 -13.65 -59.84
CA GLN A 308 70.00 -13.97 -59.32
C GLN A 308 70.37 -15.45 -59.56
N LEU A 309 69.43 -16.38 -59.35
CA LEU A 309 69.63 -17.80 -59.63
C LEU A 309 69.89 -18.08 -61.11
N ARG A 310 69.16 -17.42 -62.02
CA ARG A 310 69.43 -17.50 -63.46
C ARG A 310 70.81 -16.96 -63.83
N GLU A 311 71.24 -15.85 -63.22
CA GLU A 311 72.59 -15.31 -63.43
C GLU A 311 73.68 -16.27 -62.95
N VAL A 312 73.50 -16.89 -61.77
CA VAL A 312 74.42 -17.90 -61.24
C VAL A 312 74.45 -19.14 -62.14
N GLY A 313 73.30 -19.60 -62.65
CA GLY A 313 73.22 -20.69 -63.61
C GLY A 313 74.01 -20.41 -64.90
N LEU A 314 73.83 -19.23 -65.50
CA LEU A 314 74.59 -18.80 -66.68
C LEU A 314 76.10 -18.71 -66.41
N ARG A 315 76.50 -18.29 -65.20
CA ARG A 315 77.90 -18.28 -64.77
C ARG A 315 78.45 -19.70 -64.57
N ALA A 316 77.63 -20.62 -64.08
CA ALA A 316 77.99 -22.03 -63.93
C ALA A 316 78.17 -22.72 -65.29
N ASP A 317 77.27 -22.48 -66.25
CA ASP A 317 77.38 -23.02 -67.61
C ASP A 317 78.63 -22.47 -68.34
N LEU A 318 78.96 -21.18 -68.13
CA LEU A 318 80.19 -20.57 -68.63
C LEU A 318 81.44 -21.16 -67.96
N ALA A 319 81.35 -21.51 -66.67
CA ALA A 319 82.42 -22.18 -65.94
C ALA A 319 82.61 -23.63 -66.40
N GLU A 320 81.54 -24.36 -66.71
CA GLU A 320 81.57 -25.73 -67.23
C GLU A 320 82.19 -25.80 -68.63
N SER A 321 81.88 -24.82 -69.49
CA SER A 321 82.54 -24.65 -70.80
C SER A 321 84.05 -24.36 -70.67
N ARG A 322 84.44 -23.60 -69.64
CA ARG A 322 85.86 -23.34 -69.32
C ARG A 322 86.54 -24.55 -68.68
N PHE A 323 85.81 -25.39 -67.93
CA PHE A 323 86.33 -26.58 -67.26
C PHE A 323 86.83 -27.65 -68.24
N HIS A 324 86.21 -27.76 -69.43
CA HIS A 324 86.65 -28.70 -70.46
C HIS A 324 88.00 -28.32 -71.10
N THR A 325 88.41 -27.05 -71.03
CA THR A 325 89.67 -26.56 -71.63
C THR A 325 90.87 -26.64 -70.68
N VAL A 326 90.65 -26.86 -69.37
CA VAL A 326 91.71 -26.77 -68.34
C VAL A 326 92.14 -28.15 -67.81
N GLN A 327 91.61 -29.24 -68.35
CA GLN A 327 91.99 -30.62 -67.99
C GLN A 327 93.33 -31.10 -68.60
N LEU A 328 94.15 -30.19 -69.14
CA LEU A 328 95.49 -30.42 -69.70
C LEU A 328 96.51 -29.43 -69.11
N LEU A 329 96.68 -29.45 -67.80
CA LEU A 329 97.96 -29.27 -67.08
C LEU A 329 97.65 -29.15 -65.58
N GLN A 330 97.96 -30.25 -64.91
CA GLN A 330 97.97 -30.40 -63.47
C GLN A 330 99.22 -29.72 -62.91
N GLU A 331 99.11 -28.93 -61.84
CA GLU A 331 99.69 -29.24 -60.52
C GLU A 331 99.75 -28.03 -59.56
N ASN A 332 99.32 -28.32 -58.34
CA ASN A 332 99.72 -27.75 -57.05
C ASN A 332 99.23 -26.36 -56.60
N THR A 333 98.01 -26.41 -56.06
CA THR A 333 97.70 -26.30 -54.62
C THR A 333 98.10 -25.05 -53.81
N LEU A 334 97.05 -24.54 -53.17
CA LEU A 334 96.97 -24.03 -51.79
C LEU A 334 97.49 -22.61 -51.52
N GLY A 335 96.55 -21.66 -51.51
CA GLY A 335 96.77 -20.31 -50.98
C GLY A 335 95.54 -19.58 -50.44
N ASP A 336 94.34 -20.18 -50.48
CA ASP A 336 93.07 -19.55 -50.05
C ASP A 336 92.33 -20.39 -49.00
N VAL A 337 92.99 -20.67 -47.88
CA VAL A 337 92.28 -21.09 -46.64
C VAL A 337 92.56 -20.12 -45.48
N THR A 338 93.64 -19.35 -45.52
CA THR A 338 94.06 -18.49 -44.40
C THR A 338 93.45 -17.08 -44.36
N ARG A 339 92.46 -16.78 -45.21
CA ARG A 339 91.73 -15.48 -45.20
C ARG A 339 90.22 -15.60 -44.94
N ALA A 340 89.69 -16.82 -44.83
CA ALA A 340 88.29 -17.08 -44.51
C ALA A 340 88.03 -17.28 -43.01
N GLU A 341 89.02 -17.69 -42.22
CA GLU A 341 88.85 -17.98 -40.79
C GLU A 341 88.72 -16.71 -39.92
N VAL A 342 89.38 -15.60 -40.26
CA VAL A 342 89.32 -14.36 -39.45
C VAL A 342 87.98 -13.61 -39.60
N ARG A 343 87.26 -13.79 -40.73
CA ARG A 343 85.93 -13.17 -40.92
C ARG A 343 84.77 -13.99 -40.36
N LEU A 344 85.01 -15.26 -40.04
CA LEU A 344 84.01 -16.12 -39.40
C LEU A 344 83.92 -15.85 -37.89
N ASP A 345 85.04 -15.61 -37.20
CA ASP A 345 85.03 -15.35 -35.74
C ASP A 345 84.37 -14.01 -35.35
N GLU A 346 84.54 -12.94 -36.13
CA GLU A 346 83.83 -11.66 -35.91
C GLU A 346 82.33 -11.77 -36.18
N ALA A 347 81.91 -12.59 -37.14
CA ALA A 347 80.50 -12.82 -37.44
C ALA A 347 79.82 -13.69 -36.36
N PHE A 348 80.53 -14.67 -35.80
CA PHE A 348 80.01 -15.52 -34.72
C PHE A 348 79.81 -14.76 -33.41
N SER A 349 80.70 -13.84 -33.04
CA SER A 349 80.57 -13.02 -31.82
C SER A 349 79.36 -12.07 -31.84
N VAL A 350 79.02 -11.50 -33.00
CA VAL A 350 77.84 -10.62 -33.15
C VAL A 350 76.54 -11.42 -33.12
N ILE A 351 76.54 -12.62 -33.71
CA ILE A 351 75.39 -13.53 -33.69
C ILE A 351 75.13 -14.04 -32.26
N GLU A 352 76.17 -14.35 -31.49
CA GLU A 352 76.05 -14.81 -30.10
C GLU A 352 75.52 -13.71 -29.16
N GLN A 353 75.98 -12.46 -29.31
CA GLN A 353 75.43 -11.32 -28.55
C GLN A 353 73.97 -11.01 -28.90
N LEU A 354 73.58 -11.16 -30.18
CA LEU A 354 72.20 -10.98 -30.60
C LEU A 354 71.31 -12.12 -30.09
N GLN A 355 71.79 -13.38 -30.08
CA GLN A 355 71.07 -14.51 -29.49
C GLN A 355 70.78 -14.29 -28.01
N ILE A 356 71.78 -13.92 -27.21
CA ILE A 356 71.60 -13.66 -25.76
C ILE A 356 70.59 -12.54 -25.52
N ARG A 357 70.61 -11.47 -26.33
CA ARG A 357 69.69 -10.33 -26.18
C ARG A 357 68.27 -10.67 -26.60
N LEU A 358 68.10 -11.50 -27.63
CA LEU A 358 66.80 -11.97 -28.09
C LEU A 358 66.17 -12.92 -27.07
N GLU A 359 66.97 -13.80 -26.49
CA GLU A 359 66.57 -14.76 -25.45
C GLU A 359 66.16 -14.05 -24.15
N HIS A 360 66.90 -13.01 -23.73
CA HIS A 360 66.52 -12.20 -22.57
C HIS A 360 65.23 -11.39 -22.80
N LEU A 361 64.99 -10.87 -24.01
CA LEU A 361 63.77 -10.12 -24.35
C LEU A 361 62.54 -11.03 -24.47
N THR A 362 62.68 -12.21 -25.07
CA THR A 362 61.58 -13.20 -25.14
C THR A 362 61.26 -13.74 -23.75
N GLN A 363 62.26 -14.01 -22.91
CA GLN A 363 62.04 -14.50 -21.56
C GLN A 363 61.37 -13.42 -20.67
N HIS A 364 61.75 -12.14 -20.80
CA HIS A 364 61.10 -11.06 -20.04
C HIS A 364 59.65 -10.84 -20.48
N THR A 365 59.36 -10.85 -21.78
CA THR A 365 57.99 -10.67 -22.31
C THR A 365 57.07 -11.86 -22.04
N LEU A 366 57.59 -13.09 -22.10
CA LEU A 366 56.87 -14.29 -21.68
C LEU A 366 56.56 -14.24 -20.18
N THR A 367 57.52 -13.86 -19.34
CA THR A 367 57.31 -13.76 -17.89
C THR A 367 56.28 -12.70 -17.54
N GLN A 368 56.32 -11.52 -18.17
CA GLN A 368 55.30 -10.46 -17.97
C GLN A 368 53.90 -10.92 -18.38
N ARG A 369 53.76 -11.57 -19.55
CA ARG A 369 52.46 -12.10 -19.99
C ARG A 369 51.94 -13.20 -19.08
N GLN A 370 52.81 -14.07 -18.56
CA GLN A 370 52.43 -15.11 -17.60
C GLN A 370 51.96 -14.51 -16.27
N VAL A 371 52.59 -13.44 -15.78
CA VAL A 371 52.17 -12.73 -14.56
C VAL A 371 50.83 -12.01 -14.77
N GLU A 372 50.64 -11.32 -15.89
CA GLU A 372 49.36 -10.66 -16.22
C GLU A 372 48.23 -11.68 -16.38
N GLN A 373 48.46 -12.79 -17.09
CA GLN A 373 47.47 -13.86 -17.22
C GLN A 373 47.14 -14.51 -15.87
N ALA A 374 48.14 -14.75 -15.01
CA ALA A 374 47.91 -15.27 -13.67
C ALA A 374 47.11 -14.30 -12.79
N GLN A 375 47.35 -12.99 -12.91
CA GLN A 375 46.58 -11.97 -12.18
C GLN A 375 45.13 -11.86 -12.66
N VAL A 376 44.91 -11.86 -13.97
CA VAL A 376 43.55 -11.86 -14.56
C VAL A 376 42.80 -13.13 -14.17
N GLN A 377 43.46 -14.29 -14.22
CA GLN A 377 42.86 -15.57 -13.84
C GLN A 377 42.56 -15.64 -12.35
N ALA A 378 43.42 -15.10 -11.49
CA ALA A 378 43.17 -14.99 -10.05
C ALA A 378 41.99 -14.06 -9.73
N HIS A 379 41.87 -12.94 -10.45
CA HIS A 379 40.76 -12.00 -10.27
C HIS A 379 39.43 -12.59 -10.75
N ALA A 380 39.44 -13.28 -11.90
CA ALA A 380 38.27 -14.00 -12.40
C ALA A 380 37.83 -15.12 -11.44
N GLN A 381 38.79 -15.85 -10.84
CA GLN A 381 38.49 -16.89 -9.87
C GLN A 381 37.88 -16.32 -8.58
N ALA A 382 38.44 -15.23 -8.05
CA ALA A 382 37.90 -14.55 -6.88
C ALA A 382 36.47 -14.02 -7.13
N HIS A 383 36.18 -13.51 -8.33
CA HIS A 383 34.85 -13.08 -8.72
C HIS A 383 33.87 -14.26 -8.82
N LEU A 384 34.29 -15.41 -9.36
CA LEU A 384 33.47 -16.62 -9.40
C LEU A 384 33.15 -17.13 -7.99
N ASP A 385 34.12 -17.09 -7.08
CA ASP A 385 33.93 -17.52 -5.70
C ASP A 385 32.95 -16.60 -4.95
N ASP A 386 33.00 -15.29 -5.19
CA ASP A 386 32.04 -14.32 -4.63
C ASP A 386 30.61 -14.53 -5.16
N ILE A 387 30.45 -14.72 -6.48
CA ILE A 387 29.14 -15.05 -7.06
C ILE A 387 28.60 -16.35 -6.46
N ASN A 388 29.44 -17.38 -6.32
CA ASN A 388 29.03 -18.66 -5.73
C ASN A 388 28.62 -18.50 -4.26
N ALA A 389 29.32 -17.66 -3.49
CA ALA A 389 28.93 -17.35 -2.11
C ALA A 389 27.56 -16.64 -2.04
N GLN A 390 27.32 -15.64 -2.90
CA GLN A 390 26.03 -14.95 -2.97
C GLN A 390 24.89 -15.88 -3.42
N LEU A 391 25.16 -16.75 -4.40
CA LEU A 391 24.21 -17.74 -4.88
C LEU A 391 23.85 -18.74 -3.76
N ASN A 392 24.84 -19.24 -3.02
CA ASN A 392 24.62 -20.15 -1.90
C ASN A 392 23.80 -19.48 -0.78
N ALA A 393 24.05 -18.20 -0.48
CA ALA A 393 23.25 -17.45 0.49
C ALA A 393 21.79 -17.28 0.02
N SER A 394 21.58 -16.97 -1.26
CA SER A 394 20.25 -16.86 -1.86
C SER A 394 19.50 -18.20 -1.85
N LEU A 395 20.18 -19.30 -2.20
CA LEU A 395 19.62 -20.65 -2.15
C LEU A 395 19.27 -21.06 -0.71
N GLY A 396 20.10 -20.71 0.28
CA GLY A 396 19.79 -20.91 1.69
C GLY A 396 18.53 -20.16 2.14
N ASN A 397 18.38 -18.92 1.72
CA ASN A 397 17.18 -18.11 2.00
C ASN A 397 15.93 -18.68 1.32
N ALA A 398 16.03 -19.08 0.04
CA ALA A 398 14.94 -19.72 -0.68
C ALA A 398 14.52 -21.04 0.00
N HIS A 399 15.50 -21.86 0.43
CA HIS A 399 15.24 -23.10 1.14
C HIS A 399 14.55 -22.85 2.50
N HIS A 400 14.97 -21.81 3.24
CA HIS A 400 14.33 -21.42 4.50
C HIS A 400 12.84 -21.09 4.32
N TRP A 401 12.50 -20.29 3.30
CA TRP A 401 11.11 -19.94 3.00
C TRP A 401 10.30 -21.14 2.49
N TRP A 402 10.91 -22.01 1.70
CA TRP A 402 10.28 -23.25 1.25
C TRP A 402 9.95 -24.19 2.42
N LEU A 403 10.84 -24.33 3.40
CA LEU A 403 10.58 -25.12 4.61
C LEU A 403 9.44 -24.52 5.45
N ARG A 404 9.35 -23.19 5.56
CA ARG A 404 8.21 -22.53 6.23
C ARG A 404 6.90 -22.76 5.48
N ALA A 405 6.91 -22.62 4.16
CA ALA A 405 5.73 -22.84 3.33
C ALA A 405 5.20 -24.27 3.47
N THR A 406 6.09 -25.27 3.39
CA THR A 406 5.71 -26.68 3.57
C THR A 406 5.20 -26.98 4.98
N ALA A 407 5.77 -26.36 6.02
CA ALA A 407 5.24 -26.45 7.38
C ALA A 407 3.81 -25.87 7.49
N TYR A 408 3.53 -24.72 6.86
CA TYR A 408 2.18 -24.15 6.83
C TYR A 408 1.20 -25.00 6.03
N GLU A 409 1.63 -25.60 4.91
CA GLU A 409 0.80 -26.55 4.16
C GLU A 409 0.46 -27.79 4.99
N GLN A 410 1.42 -28.31 5.77
CA GLN A 410 1.16 -29.40 6.70
C GLN A 410 0.12 -29.00 7.76
N GLN A 411 0.27 -27.83 8.39
CA GLN A 411 -0.72 -27.32 9.35
C GLN A 411 -2.12 -27.15 8.71
N LEU A 412 -2.20 -26.64 7.49
CA LEU A 412 -3.45 -26.54 6.74
C LEU A 412 -4.06 -27.92 6.45
N THR A 413 -3.26 -28.90 6.02
CA THR A 413 -3.76 -30.26 5.78
C THR A 413 -4.20 -30.96 7.06
N GLU A 414 -3.55 -30.70 8.20
CA GLU A 414 -3.99 -31.18 9.52
C GLU A 414 -5.34 -30.56 9.92
N ILE A 415 -5.50 -29.25 9.73
CA ILE A 415 -6.79 -28.57 9.91
C ILE A 415 -7.85 -29.18 8.99
N HIS A 416 -7.53 -29.41 7.72
CA HIS A 416 -8.47 -30.01 6.76
C HIS A 416 -8.84 -31.46 7.08
N ARG A 417 -7.94 -32.22 7.71
CA ARG A 417 -8.15 -33.61 8.15
C ARG A 417 -8.80 -33.71 9.53
N SER A 418 -8.83 -32.62 10.29
CA SER A 418 -9.45 -32.57 11.61
C SER A 418 -10.94 -32.95 11.57
N THR A 419 -11.41 -33.60 12.63
CA THR A 419 -12.81 -34.04 12.77
C THR A 419 -13.77 -32.85 12.74
N SER A 420 -13.38 -31.71 13.34
CA SER A 420 -14.15 -30.47 13.32
C SER A 420 -14.30 -29.88 11.90
N TRP A 421 -13.27 -29.96 11.05
CA TRP A 421 -13.35 -29.52 9.66
C TRP A 421 -14.23 -30.44 8.81
N ARG A 422 -14.22 -31.75 9.05
CA ARG A 422 -15.07 -32.71 8.32
C ARG A 422 -16.54 -32.61 8.73
N ILE A 423 -16.82 -32.41 10.02
CA ILE A 423 -18.19 -32.28 10.56
C ILE A 423 -18.86 -31.00 10.06
N THR A 424 -18.10 -29.92 9.86
CA THR A 424 -18.62 -28.63 9.39
C THR A 424 -18.64 -28.50 7.85
N ALA A 425 -18.12 -29.48 7.11
CA ALA A 425 -18.11 -29.46 5.64
C ALA A 425 -19.52 -29.35 5.00
N PRO A 426 -20.57 -30.07 5.47
CA PRO A 426 -21.92 -29.93 4.94
C PRO A 426 -22.51 -28.55 5.21
N LEU A 427 -22.26 -27.98 6.40
CA LEU A 427 -22.69 -26.63 6.79
C LEU A 427 -22.01 -25.54 5.96
N ARG A 428 -20.72 -25.68 5.66
CA ARG A 428 -19.99 -24.74 4.79
C ARG A 428 -20.40 -24.85 3.33
N PHE A 429 -20.72 -26.04 2.84
CA PHE A 429 -21.31 -26.20 1.51
C PHE A 429 -22.71 -25.58 1.45
N ALA A 430 -23.55 -25.81 2.46
CA ALA A 430 -24.87 -25.17 2.58
C ALA A 430 -24.77 -23.64 2.68
N ALA A 431 -23.78 -23.11 3.40
CA ALA A 431 -23.47 -21.67 3.43
C ALA A 431 -23.00 -21.18 2.05
N ARG A 432 -22.08 -21.88 1.38
CA ARG A 432 -21.62 -21.49 0.04
C ARG A 432 -22.76 -21.48 -0.97
N VAL A 433 -23.63 -22.50 -0.97
CA VAL A 433 -24.76 -22.62 -1.90
C VAL A 433 -25.90 -21.64 -1.58
N SER A 434 -26.10 -21.26 -0.32
CA SER A 434 -27.10 -20.24 0.05
C SER A 434 -26.68 -18.81 -0.32
N TYR A 435 -25.38 -18.52 -0.34
CA TYR A 435 -24.85 -17.20 -0.69
C TYR A 435 -24.41 -17.07 -2.17
N TRP A 436 -24.22 -18.17 -2.90
CA TRP A 436 -23.75 -18.14 -4.30
C TRP A 436 -24.72 -17.51 -5.33
N PRO A 437 -26.06 -17.70 -5.27
CA PRO A 437 -26.94 -17.12 -6.29
C PRO A 437 -27.16 -15.61 -6.15
N PHE A 438 -26.70 -14.98 -5.07
CA PHE A 438 -26.94 -13.57 -4.77
C PHE A 438 -25.68 -12.71 -4.71
N ARG A 439 -24.49 -13.29 -4.90
CA ARG A 439 -23.21 -12.55 -4.91
C ARG A 439 -22.83 -12.00 -6.28
N THR A 440 -23.37 -12.56 -7.36
CA THR A 440 -23.26 -12.01 -8.72
C THR A 440 -24.45 -11.09 -9.00
N SER A 441 -24.35 -9.84 -8.54
CA SER A 441 -25.20 -8.77 -9.05
C SER A 441 -24.90 -8.61 -10.55
N ARG A 442 -25.92 -8.86 -11.39
CA ARG A 442 -25.96 -8.80 -12.87
C ARG A 442 -25.66 -10.10 -13.62
N SER A 443 -26.71 -10.88 -13.88
CA SER A 443 -27.20 -11.19 -15.26
C SER A 443 -28.25 -12.31 -15.20
N THR A 444 -29.37 -12.12 -15.92
CA THR A 444 -30.38 -13.12 -16.32
C THR A 444 -31.15 -13.93 -15.26
N PHE A 445 -30.52 -14.43 -14.19
CA PHE A 445 -31.14 -15.37 -13.25
C PHE A 445 -32.24 -14.75 -12.37
N SER A 446 -32.07 -13.51 -11.90
CA SER A 446 -33.09 -12.83 -11.07
C SER A 446 -34.36 -12.49 -11.85
N GLN A 447 -34.25 -12.23 -13.16
CA GLN A 447 -35.38 -12.01 -14.07
C GLN A 447 -36.15 -13.29 -14.34
N VAL A 448 -35.45 -14.41 -14.56
CA VAL A 448 -36.08 -15.73 -14.72
C VAL A 448 -36.79 -16.14 -13.42
N LEU A 449 -36.18 -15.92 -12.25
CA LEU A 449 -36.81 -16.24 -10.97
C LEU A 449 -38.09 -15.43 -10.74
N ARG A 450 -38.10 -14.12 -11.04
CA ARG A 450 -39.32 -13.29 -10.92
C ARG A 450 -40.47 -13.79 -11.79
N ARG A 451 -40.19 -14.32 -12.98
CA ARG A 451 -41.22 -14.89 -13.88
C ARG A 451 -41.69 -16.28 -13.45
N SER A 452 -40.79 -17.08 -12.86
CA SER A 452 -41.05 -18.50 -12.56
C SER A 452 -41.69 -18.73 -11.19
N VAL A 453 -41.37 -17.90 -10.20
CA VAL A 453 -41.85 -18.05 -8.80
C VAL A 453 -43.38 -18.05 -8.68
N PRO A 454 -44.15 -17.20 -9.38
CA PRO A 454 -45.61 -17.26 -9.34
C PRO A 454 -46.16 -18.57 -9.89
N HIS A 455 -45.57 -19.08 -10.98
CA HIS A 455 -45.99 -20.34 -11.62
C HIS A 455 -45.63 -21.56 -10.79
N ALA A 456 -44.44 -21.57 -10.16
CA ALA A 456 -44.02 -22.62 -9.24
C ALA A 456 -44.93 -22.70 -8.00
N ARG A 457 -45.35 -21.56 -7.46
CA ARG A 457 -46.31 -21.51 -6.34
C ARG A 457 -47.70 -21.96 -6.74
N LEU A 458 -48.19 -21.56 -7.92
CA LEU A 458 -49.48 -22.05 -8.46
C LEU A 458 -49.44 -23.56 -8.76
N TRP A 459 -48.31 -24.08 -9.22
CA TRP A 459 -48.09 -25.51 -9.44
C TRP A 459 -48.07 -26.29 -8.12
N LEU A 460 -47.42 -25.75 -7.08
CA LEU A 460 -47.40 -26.31 -5.72
C LEU A 460 -48.80 -26.30 -5.08
N ALA A 461 -49.55 -25.19 -5.20
CA ALA A 461 -50.92 -25.08 -4.68
C ALA A 461 -51.90 -26.06 -5.34
N ARG A 462 -51.59 -26.55 -6.55
CA ARG A 462 -52.37 -27.59 -7.24
C ARG A 462 -51.98 -29.03 -6.83
N ARG A 463 -50.97 -29.21 -5.96
CA ARG A 463 -50.46 -30.53 -5.52
C ARG A 463 -50.26 -30.58 -4.00
N PRO A 464 -51.34 -30.74 -3.21
CA PRO A 464 -51.29 -30.63 -1.75
C PRO A 464 -50.41 -31.69 -1.05
N LEU A 465 -50.15 -32.83 -1.71
CA LEU A 465 -49.25 -33.88 -1.19
C LEU A 465 -47.77 -33.47 -1.19
N ILE A 466 -47.36 -32.53 -2.05
CA ILE A 466 -45.98 -32.06 -2.20
C ILE A 466 -45.79 -30.70 -1.50
N GLU A 467 -46.86 -29.92 -1.40
CA GLU A 467 -46.84 -28.58 -0.79
C GLU A 467 -46.40 -28.59 0.67
N ARG A 468 -46.92 -29.52 1.49
CA ARG A 468 -46.60 -29.60 2.92
C ARG A 468 -45.12 -29.85 3.23
N PRO A 469 -44.44 -30.85 2.63
CA PRO A 469 -43.01 -31.07 2.88
C PRO A 469 -42.15 -29.92 2.32
N VAL A 470 -42.51 -29.33 1.18
CA VAL A 470 -41.77 -28.21 0.59
C VAL A 470 -41.87 -26.95 1.45
N LEU A 471 -43.06 -26.63 1.97
CA LEU A 471 -43.24 -25.50 2.89
C LEU A 471 -42.57 -25.73 4.25
N ALA A 472 -42.51 -26.98 4.74
CA ALA A 472 -41.77 -27.31 5.95
C ALA A 472 -40.26 -27.03 5.80
N ILE A 473 -39.67 -27.47 4.68
CA ILE A 473 -38.26 -27.22 4.36
C ILE A 473 -37.99 -25.72 4.15
N LEU A 474 -38.91 -25.00 3.48
CA LEU A 474 -38.79 -23.55 3.28
C LEU A 474 -38.86 -22.76 4.59
N LYS A 475 -39.68 -23.20 5.56
CA LYS A 475 -39.80 -22.55 6.88
C LYS A 475 -38.58 -22.77 7.78
N CYS A 476 -37.76 -23.79 7.53
CA CYS A 476 -36.47 -23.95 8.21
C CYS A 476 -35.47 -22.82 7.88
N ASN A 477 -35.71 -22.05 6.81
CA ASN A 477 -34.91 -20.88 6.45
C ASN A 477 -35.81 -19.62 6.37
N PRO A 478 -35.91 -18.84 7.47
CA PRO A 478 -36.79 -17.67 7.55
C PRO A 478 -36.52 -16.59 6.48
N TRP A 479 -35.24 -16.42 6.11
CA TRP A 479 -34.83 -15.45 5.09
C TRP A 479 -35.30 -15.85 3.70
N LEU A 480 -35.14 -17.13 3.33
CA LEU A 480 -35.57 -17.63 2.02
C LEU A 480 -37.09 -17.58 1.88
N HIS A 481 -37.82 -17.92 2.96
CA HIS A 481 -39.27 -17.83 3.01
C HIS A 481 -39.76 -16.37 2.86
N SER A 482 -39.18 -15.42 3.61
CA SER A 482 -39.59 -14.01 3.52
C SER A 482 -39.30 -13.42 2.13
N LYS A 483 -38.15 -13.74 1.54
CA LYS A 483 -37.75 -13.22 0.23
C LYS A 483 -38.63 -13.75 -0.91
N LEU A 484 -38.96 -15.05 -0.91
CA LEU A 484 -39.89 -15.63 -1.89
C LEU A 484 -41.33 -15.12 -1.70
N SER A 485 -41.76 -14.92 -0.44
CA SER A 485 -43.05 -14.33 -0.12
C SER A 485 -43.16 -12.88 -0.60
N ASN A 486 -42.13 -12.06 -0.36
CA ASN A 486 -42.08 -10.66 -0.77
C ASN A 486 -42.04 -10.53 -2.30
N MET A 487 -41.32 -11.42 -2.99
CA MET A 487 -41.32 -11.48 -4.46
C MET A 487 -42.70 -11.86 -5.01
N HIS A 488 -43.41 -12.76 -4.35
CA HIS A 488 -44.77 -13.13 -4.74
C HIS A 488 -45.78 -11.99 -4.48
N GLN A 489 -45.70 -11.31 -3.34
CA GLN A 489 -46.51 -10.12 -3.05
C GLN A 489 -46.27 -9.01 -4.07
N ALA A 490 -45.02 -8.77 -4.46
CA ALA A 490 -44.68 -7.80 -5.49
C ALA A 490 -45.22 -8.16 -6.90
N THR A 491 -45.46 -9.45 -7.19
CA THR A 491 -46.14 -9.88 -8.44
C THR A 491 -47.66 -9.88 -8.38
N LEU A 492 -48.27 -10.02 -7.18
CA LEU A 492 -49.73 -10.02 -7.01
C LEU A 492 -50.30 -8.61 -6.85
N ASN A 493 -49.55 -7.72 -6.22
CA ASN A 493 -49.86 -6.30 -6.10
C ASN A 493 -48.77 -5.50 -6.85
N PRO A 494 -48.86 -5.36 -8.19
CA PRO A 494 -48.13 -4.28 -8.84
C PRO A 494 -48.62 -2.97 -8.22
N ALA A 495 -47.69 -2.07 -7.86
CA ALA A 495 -48.04 -0.72 -7.44
C ALA A 495 -48.93 -0.08 -8.52
N PRO A 496 -49.94 0.74 -8.17
CA PRO A 496 -50.87 1.30 -9.14
C PRO A 496 -50.08 2.04 -10.23
N GLU A 497 -50.31 1.62 -11.48
CA GLU A 497 -49.86 2.33 -12.66
C GLU A 497 -50.39 3.75 -12.58
N THR A 498 -49.48 4.71 -12.47
CA THR A 498 -49.81 6.12 -12.64
C THR A 498 -50.17 6.30 -14.11
N VAL A 499 -51.47 6.23 -14.39
CA VAL A 499 -52.08 6.57 -15.67
C VAL A 499 -51.72 8.02 -15.97
N ALA A 500 -50.71 8.20 -16.81
CA ALA A 500 -50.48 9.43 -17.53
C ALA A 500 -51.70 9.66 -18.42
N SER A 501 -52.47 10.70 -18.11
CA SER A 501 -53.48 11.23 -19.02
C SER A 501 -52.78 11.78 -20.26
N ASP A 502 -53.09 11.16 -21.40
CA ASP A 502 -52.99 11.62 -22.79
C ASP A 502 -52.25 12.93 -23.10
N LEU A 503 -51.24 12.81 -23.97
CA LEU A 503 -50.96 13.81 -25.00
C LEU A 503 -51.41 13.23 -26.35
N GLN A 504 -52.39 13.85 -26.98
CA GLN A 504 -52.35 13.96 -28.44
C GLN A 504 -51.52 15.19 -28.80
N HIS A 505 -50.46 14.91 -29.56
CA HIS A 505 -49.55 15.82 -30.28
C HIS A 505 -48.37 16.40 -29.49
N GLY A 506 -47.28 15.61 -29.47
CA GLY A 506 -46.10 15.93 -30.28
C GLY A 506 -45.11 16.96 -29.73
N VAL A 507 -43.87 16.50 -29.56
CA VAL A 507 -42.60 17.22 -29.34
C VAL A 507 -42.16 17.31 -27.88
N ILE A 508 -40.97 16.75 -27.65
CA ILE A 508 -40.24 16.51 -26.40
C ILE A 508 -39.86 17.84 -25.73
N ASP A 509 -40.09 17.98 -24.43
CA ASP A 509 -39.47 19.04 -23.62
C ASP A 509 -38.55 18.45 -22.55
N HIS A 510 -37.33 18.99 -22.48
CA HIS A 510 -36.23 18.49 -21.66
C HIS A 510 -36.36 18.98 -20.21
N ALA A 511 -36.04 18.12 -19.24
CA ALA A 511 -35.92 18.51 -17.83
C ALA A 511 -34.98 19.73 -17.66
N PRO A 512 -35.23 20.63 -16.70
CA PRO A 512 -34.56 21.92 -16.63
C PRO A 512 -33.07 21.76 -16.24
N LEU A 513 -32.19 22.16 -17.16
CA LEU A 513 -30.74 22.21 -16.93
C LEU A 513 -30.41 23.14 -15.75
N THR A 514 -29.43 22.72 -14.94
CA THR A 514 -28.85 23.51 -13.86
C THR A 514 -28.28 24.83 -14.40
N GLN A 515 -28.11 25.83 -13.54
CA GLN A 515 -27.65 27.16 -13.96
C GLN A 515 -26.32 27.12 -14.73
N ARG A 516 -25.41 26.23 -14.33
CA ARG A 516 -24.14 25.96 -15.05
C ARG A 516 -24.36 25.28 -16.41
N GLY A 517 -25.36 24.41 -16.50
CA GLY A 517 -25.77 23.77 -17.77
C GLY A 517 -26.31 24.76 -18.79
N ARG A 518 -27.08 25.77 -18.35
CA ARG A 518 -27.57 26.85 -19.23
C ARG A 518 -26.44 27.74 -19.77
N THR A 519 -25.42 28.02 -18.97
CA THR A 519 -24.26 28.80 -19.42
C THR A 519 -23.48 28.05 -20.51
N ILE A 520 -23.34 26.73 -20.37
CA ILE A 520 -22.65 25.87 -21.34
C ILE A 520 -23.49 25.74 -22.62
N GLU A 521 -24.81 25.56 -22.51
CA GLU A 521 -25.71 25.49 -23.66
C GLU A 521 -25.71 26.81 -24.47
N ASN A 522 -25.74 27.96 -23.78
CA ASN A 522 -25.71 29.27 -24.44
C ASN A 522 -24.36 29.53 -25.13
N ALA A 523 -23.24 29.16 -24.50
CA ALA A 523 -21.92 29.26 -25.12
C ALA A 523 -21.79 28.37 -26.38
N LEU A 524 -22.37 27.16 -26.34
CA LEU A 524 -22.43 26.26 -27.50
C LEU A 524 -23.32 26.81 -28.62
N ARG A 525 -24.50 27.36 -28.29
CA ARG A 525 -25.39 27.99 -29.28
C ARG A 525 -24.74 29.20 -29.96
N GLU A 526 -24.05 30.06 -29.22
CA GLU A 526 -23.33 31.20 -29.80
C GLU A 526 -22.18 30.77 -30.72
N ALA A 527 -21.45 29.71 -30.35
CA ALA A 527 -20.38 29.15 -31.17
C ALA A 527 -20.92 28.55 -32.48
N ILE A 528 -22.07 27.87 -32.43
CA ILE A 528 -22.72 27.28 -33.61
C ILE A 528 -23.26 28.38 -34.55
N MET A 529 -23.84 29.46 -34.01
CA MET A 529 -24.38 30.57 -34.81
C MET A 529 -23.29 31.44 -35.45
N LYS A 530 -22.08 31.52 -34.86
CA LYS A 530 -20.93 32.22 -35.48
C LYS A 530 -20.28 31.44 -36.64
N GLY A 531 -20.51 30.14 -36.75
CA GLY A 531 -20.02 29.31 -37.85
C GLY A 531 -20.90 29.32 -39.10
N GLN A 532 -22.03 30.05 -39.10
CA GLN A 532 -23.01 30.08 -40.20
C GLN A 532 -23.22 31.46 -40.85
N LYS A 533 -22.21 32.35 -40.82
CA LYS A 533 -22.19 33.54 -41.67
C LYS A 533 -21.10 33.48 -42.72
#